data_AF-W5JUK5-F1
#
_entry.id   AF-W5JUK5-F1
#
_cell.length_a   1.000
_cell.length_b   1.000
_cell.length_c   1.000
_cell.angle_alpha   90.00
_cell.angle_beta   90.00
_cell.angle_gamma   90.00
#
_symmetry.space_group_name_H-M   'P 1'
#
loop_
_entity.id
_entity.type
_entity.pdbx_description
1 polymer ?
#
loop_
_entity_poly.entity_id
_entity_poly.type
_entity_poly.pdbx_seq_one_letter_code
_entity_poly.pdbx_strand_id
1 'polypeptide(L)'
;MNGANKACDDPFHNNYSAAILESPCMGGRKGRDGLFPATSCIKIAGYYDDTGETITVRGCALDSGTLTTDTEIIRMSHCGRFYYDDRYVHGCLQSCNDADACNGAMRSDLRGTVSLWQALTVCLLSFAGSLLWTSLETPLRSVRS
;
A
#
# COMPACT_ATOMS: atom_id res chain seq x y z
N MET A 1 10.72 11.59 2.49
CA MET A 1 11.65 10.60 1.89
C MET A 1 12.19 9.71 2.99
N ASN A 2 12.27 8.40 2.74
CA ASN A 2 12.82 7.39 3.67
C ASN A 2 12.23 7.38 5.09
N GLY A 3 10.96 7.76 5.26
CA GLY A 3 10.36 7.80 6.60
C GLY A 3 10.85 8.96 7.48
N ALA A 4 11.66 9.88 6.94
CA ALA A 4 12.18 11.04 7.69
C ALA A 4 11.06 11.94 8.21
N ASN A 5 9.91 11.96 7.52
CA ASN A 5 8.69 12.56 8.00
C ASN A 5 7.61 11.49 8.09
N LYS A 6 7.60 10.79 9.24
CA LYS A 6 6.61 9.74 9.50
C LYS A 6 5.20 10.23 9.29
N ALA A 7 4.85 11.46 9.67
CA ALA A 7 3.49 11.97 9.53
C ALA A 7 3.06 12.19 8.06
N CYS A 8 4.00 12.53 7.16
CA CYS A 8 3.75 12.63 5.72
C CYS A 8 3.70 11.25 5.04
N ASP A 9 4.59 10.35 5.45
CA ASP A 9 4.67 8.97 4.97
C ASP A 9 3.53 8.10 5.56
N ASP A 10 2.89 8.55 6.65
CA ASP A 10 1.81 7.83 7.31
C ASP A 10 0.51 7.85 6.49
N PRO A 11 -0.14 6.70 6.33
CA PRO A 11 -1.47 6.50 5.77
C PRO A 11 -2.67 7.22 6.43
N PHE A 12 -2.45 8.18 7.31
CA PHE A 12 -3.41 8.78 8.26
C PHE A 12 -3.50 8.05 9.59
N HIS A 13 -2.48 8.24 10.43
CA HIS A 13 -2.65 8.26 11.86
C HIS A 13 -3.55 9.45 12.25
N ASN A 14 -4.60 9.14 13.00
CA ASN A 14 -5.61 10.06 13.53
C ASN A 14 -5.07 11.13 14.52
N ASN A 15 -3.80 11.09 14.88
CA ASN A 15 -3.17 12.02 15.84
C ASN A 15 -2.35 13.13 15.16
N TYR A 16 -2.63 13.40 13.88
CA TYR A 16 -2.00 14.49 13.15
C TYR A 16 -3.04 15.54 12.78
N SER A 17 -2.69 16.81 13.02
CA SER A 17 -3.53 17.93 12.63
C SER A 17 -3.50 18.11 11.11
N ALA A 18 -4.57 18.68 10.55
CA ALA A 18 -4.63 19.10 9.15
C ALA A 18 -3.53 20.11 8.75
N ALA A 19 -2.67 20.52 9.68
CA ALA A 19 -1.54 21.43 9.44
C ALA A 19 -0.45 20.85 8.52
N ILE A 20 -0.40 19.52 8.32
CA ILE A 20 0.51 18.88 7.34
C ILE A 20 -0.09 18.90 5.93
N LEU A 21 -1.40 19.16 5.81
CA LEU A 21 -2.06 19.32 4.53
C LEU A 21 -1.79 20.73 4.00
N GLU A 22 -1.51 20.81 2.70
CA GLU A 22 -1.34 22.09 2.02
C GLU A 22 -2.67 22.85 2.04
N SER A 23 -2.69 24.05 2.64
CA SER A 23 -3.87 24.89 2.71
C SER A 23 -3.50 26.39 2.59
N PRO A 24 -4.08 27.13 1.61
CA PRO A 24 -5.04 26.66 0.62
C PRO A 24 -4.39 25.74 -0.42
N CYS A 25 -5.13 24.72 -0.87
CA CYS A 25 -4.65 23.79 -1.89
C CYS A 25 -4.62 24.47 -3.26
N MET A 26 -3.42 24.83 -3.71
CA MET A 26 -3.19 25.59 -4.93
C MET A 26 -2.28 24.84 -5.89
N GLY A 27 -2.56 24.91 -7.19
CA GLY A 27 -1.79 24.25 -8.24
C GLY A 27 -1.51 25.17 -9.41
N GLY A 28 -0.41 24.91 -10.11
CA GLY A 28 -0.10 25.58 -11.38
C GLY A 28 -1.02 25.11 -12.50
N ARG A 29 -1.25 25.98 -13.49
CA ARG A 29 -2.00 25.64 -14.71
C ARG A 29 -1.09 25.79 -15.93
N LYS A 30 -1.05 24.77 -16.78
CA LYS A 30 -0.28 24.84 -18.02
C LYS A 30 -0.71 26.05 -18.86
N GLY A 31 0.25 26.88 -19.27
CA GLY A 31 0.01 28.06 -20.09
C GLY A 31 -0.54 29.29 -19.35
N ARG A 32 -0.48 29.31 -18.01
CA ARG A 32 -0.79 30.49 -17.19
C ARG A 32 0.24 30.63 -16.07
N ASP A 33 0.72 31.85 -15.88
CA ASP A 33 1.58 32.17 -14.74
C ASP A 33 0.72 32.40 -13.48
N GLY A 34 1.14 31.80 -12.37
CA GLY A 34 0.48 31.93 -11.08
C GLY A 34 -0.12 30.62 -10.56
N LEU A 35 -0.57 30.70 -9.31
CA LEU A 35 -1.21 29.60 -8.59
C LEU A 35 -2.73 29.78 -8.63
N PHE A 36 -3.45 28.69 -8.88
CA PHE A 36 -4.90 28.65 -8.95
C PHE A 36 -5.47 27.67 -7.92
N PRO A 37 -6.69 27.88 -7.42
CA PRO A 37 -7.37 26.92 -6.55
C PRO A 37 -7.40 25.55 -7.21
N ALA A 38 -6.74 24.57 -6.59
CA ALA A 38 -6.66 23.23 -7.15
C ALA A 38 -8.03 22.54 -7.11
N THR A 39 -8.23 21.60 -8.03
CA THR A 39 -9.47 20.79 -8.10
C THR A 39 -9.30 19.43 -7.46
N SER A 40 -8.06 18.98 -7.22
CA SER A 40 -7.77 17.66 -6.67
C SER A 40 -6.39 17.59 -6.03
N CYS A 41 -6.23 16.64 -5.11
CA CYS A 41 -4.97 16.33 -4.45
C CYS A 41 -4.34 15.09 -5.12
N ILE A 42 -3.04 15.13 -5.37
CA ILE A 42 -2.26 13.99 -5.86
C ILE A 42 -1.34 13.45 -4.78
N LYS A 43 -1.19 12.13 -4.77
CA LYS A 43 -0.21 11.42 -3.95
C LYS A 43 0.63 10.52 -4.84
N ILE A 44 1.94 10.63 -4.69
CA ILE A 44 2.92 9.71 -5.24
C ILE A 44 3.50 8.93 -4.07
N ALA A 45 3.45 7.61 -4.12
CA ALA A 45 4.08 6.76 -3.11
C ALA A 45 4.80 5.60 -3.80
N GLY A 46 6.10 5.44 -3.51
CA GLY A 46 6.93 4.46 -4.20
C GLY A 46 8.35 4.39 -3.66
N TYR A 47 9.23 3.81 -4.46
CA TYR A 47 10.67 3.76 -4.21
C TYR A 47 11.45 4.06 -5.49
N TYR A 48 12.63 4.64 -5.35
CA TYR A 48 13.53 4.89 -6.46
C TYR A 48 14.22 3.59 -6.93
N ASP A 49 14.29 3.37 -8.25
CA ASP A 49 14.86 2.16 -8.84
C ASP A 49 16.38 2.00 -8.58
N ASP A 50 17.09 3.12 -8.48
CA ASP A 50 18.54 3.19 -8.34
C ASP A 50 19.02 3.03 -6.89
N THR A 51 18.34 3.67 -5.92
CA THR A 51 18.75 3.66 -4.50
C THR A 51 17.85 2.80 -3.61
N GLY A 52 16.66 2.41 -4.06
CA GLY A 52 15.65 1.72 -3.25
C GLY A 52 15.00 2.60 -2.17
N GLU A 53 15.30 3.90 -2.16
CA GLU A 53 14.79 4.84 -1.18
C GLU A 53 13.29 5.11 -1.39
N THR A 54 12.54 5.20 -0.28
CA THR A 54 11.10 5.45 -0.35
C THR A 54 10.79 6.93 -0.50
N ILE A 55 9.80 7.20 -1.35
CA ILE A 55 9.31 8.53 -1.64
C ILE A 55 7.80 8.57 -1.44
N THR A 56 7.36 9.58 -0.67
CA THR A 56 5.97 10.01 -0.62
C THR A 56 5.94 11.49 -0.96
N VAL A 57 5.20 11.86 -2.00
CA VAL A 57 4.94 13.25 -2.38
C VAL A 57 3.44 13.47 -2.35
N ARG A 58 3.01 14.56 -1.72
CA ARG A 58 1.62 15.02 -1.71
C ARG A 58 1.60 16.41 -2.29
N GLY A 59 0.67 16.67 -3.19
CA GLY A 59 0.57 17.96 -3.85
C GLY A 59 -0.85 18.23 -4.32
N CYS A 60 -1.08 19.50 -4.63
CA CYS A 60 -2.31 19.98 -5.20
C CYS A 60 -2.12 20.17 -6.71
N ALA A 61 -3.08 19.74 -7.51
CA ALA A 61 -3.03 19.95 -8.94
C ALA A 61 -4.40 20.33 -9.51
N LEU A 62 -4.33 21.07 -10.62
CA LEU A 62 -5.50 21.61 -11.28
C LEU A 62 -5.81 20.77 -12.52
N ASP A 63 -7.04 20.28 -12.61
CA ASP A 63 -7.59 19.73 -13.84
C ASP A 63 -7.81 20.89 -14.83
N SER A 64 -7.13 20.83 -15.98
CA SER A 64 -7.22 21.87 -17.01
C SER A 64 -8.38 21.63 -17.98
N GLY A 65 -9.13 20.53 -17.84
CA GLY A 65 -10.28 20.18 -18.67
C GLY A 65 -9.92 19.87 -20.12
N THR A 66 -8.67 19.45 -20.38
CA THR A 66 -8.22 19.11 -21.73
C THR A 66 -8.89 17.83 -22.23
N LEU A 67 -9.05 17.71 -23.56
CA LEU A 67 -9.75 16.59 -24.19
C LEU A 67 -9.03 15.24 -24.04
N THR A 68 -7.76 15.26 -23.61
CA THR A 68 -6.93 14.08 -23.41
C THR A 68 -6.71 13.86 -21.92
N THR A 69 -7.37 12.85 -21.36
CA THR A 69 -7.17 12.38 -19.97
C THR A 69 -5.70 12.06 -19.66
N ASP A 70 -4.91 11.73 -20.69
CA ASP A 70 -3.53 11.28 -20.58
C ASP A 70 -2.52 12.42 -20.39
N THR A 71 -2.97 13.67 -20.52
CA THR A 71 -2.11 14.86 -20.30
C THR A 71 -2.32 15.50 -18.93
N GLU A 72 -3.25 14.98 -18.13
CA GLU A 72 -3.62 15.54 -16.83
C GLU A 72 -3.42 14.51 -15.73
N ILE A 73 -2.41 14.77 -14.89
CA ILE A 73 -2.04 13.93 -13.75
C ILE A 73 -3.21 13.70 -12.76
N ILE A 74 -4.18 14.63 -12.74
CA ILE A 74 -5.39 14.57 -11.90
C ILE A 74 -6.34 13.44 -12.31
N ARG A 75 -6.31 12.98 -13.56
CA ARG A 75 -7.29 12.01 -14.09
C ARG A 75 -6.72 10.60 -14.26
N MET A 76 -5.49 10.36 -13.77
CA MET A 76 -4.73 9.14 -14.05
C MET A 76 -4.18 8.48 -12.79
N SER A 77 -5.06 7.86 -12.00
CA SER A 77 -4.63 6.97 -10.91
C SER A 77 -4.08 5.67 -11.49
N HIS A 78 -2.77 5.45 -11.35
CA HIS A 78 -2.11 4.24 -11.87
C HIS A 78 -0.90 3.86 -11.02
N CYS A 79 -0.56 2.58 -11.04
CA CYS A 79 0.63 2.04 -10.39
C CYS A 79 1.57 1.46 -11.43
N GLY A 80 2.86 1.70 -11.27
CA GLY A 80 3.89 1.23 -12.19
C GLY A 80 5.16 2.05 -12.08
N ARG A 81 5.87 2.14 -13.20
CA ARG A 81 7.11 2.89 -13.34
C ARG A 81 6.82 4.25 -13.95
N PHE A 82 7.27 5.30 -13.28
CA PHE A 82 7.21 6.65 -13.82
C PHE A 82 8.51 7.40 -13.51
N TYR A 83 8.75 8.47 -14.26
CA TYR A 83 9.93 9.30 -14.13
C TYR A 83 9.57 10.54 -13.30
N TYR A 84 10.28 10.76 -12.20
CA TYR A 84 10.05 11.86 -11.26
C TYR A 84 11.39 12.37 -10.73
N ASP A 85 11.60 13.69 -10.79
CA ASP A 85 12.80 14.37 -10.28
C ASP A 85 14.11 13.75 -10.80
N ASP A 86 14.20 13.64 -12.13
CA ASP A 86 15.32 13.05 -12.88
C ASP A 86 15.62 11.56 -12.59
N ARG A 87 14.71 10.86 -11.91
CA ARG A 87 14.90 9.47 -11.48
C ARG A 87 13.67 8.60 -11.77
N TYR A 88 13.88 7.29 -11.89
CA TYR A 88 12.78 6.33 -12.02
C TYR A 88 12.25 5.94 -10.65
N VAL A 89 10.94 6.04 -10.49
CA VAL A 89 10.21 5.63 -9.30
C VAL A 89 9.25 4.50 -9.67
N HIS A 90 9.27 3.42 -8.90
CA HIS A 90 8.19 2.44 -8.90
C HIS A 90 7.23 2.74 -7.76
N GLY A 91 5.96 2.89 -8.09
CA GLY A 91 4.96 3.20 -7.09
C GLY A 91 3.58 3.40 -7.67
N CYS A 92 2.74 4.04 -6.88
CA CYS A 92 1.40 4.43 -7.28
C CYS A 92 1.29 5.96 -7.30
N LEU A 93 0.67 6.47 -8.35
CA LEU A 93 0.15 7.81 -8.44
C LEU A 93 -1.36 7.74 -8.24
N GLN A 94 -1.89 8.52 -7.29
CA GLN A 94 -3.31 8.51 -6.95
C GLN A 94 -3.84 9.93 -6.86
N SER A 95 -4.96 10.19 -7.52
CA SER A 95 -5.70 11.45 -7.45
C SER A 95 -6.92 11.34 -6.53
N CYS A 96 -7.11 12.33 -5.67
CA CYS A 96 -8.21 12.50 -4.74
C CYS A 96 -8.99 13.77 -5.09
N ASN A 97 -10.25 13.63 -5.46
CA ASN A 97 -11.13 14.72 -5.87
C ASN A 97 -12.07 15.19 -4.75
N ASP A 98 -12.56 14.27 -3.90
CA ASP A 98 -13.67 14.56 -2.98
C ASP A 98 -13.31 14.45 -1.49
N ALA A 99 -12.06 14.11 -1.17
CA ALA A 99 -11.58 14.03 0.20
C ALA A 99 -10.10 14.35 0.26
N ASP A 100 -9.73 15.24 1.19
CA ASP A 100 -8.37 15.24 1.72
C ASP A 100 -8.06 13.83 2.18
N ALA A 101 -6.78 13.45 2.14
CA ALA A 101 -6.37 12.17 2.72
C ALA A 101 -6.87 10.88 2.06
N CYS A 102 -7.59 10.95 0.93
CA CYS A 102 -8.42 9.82 0.47
C CYS A 102 -7.69 8.49 0.23
N ASN A 103 -6.37 8.53 0.05
CA ASN A 103 -5.53 7.36 -0.15
C ASN A 103 -4.99 6.83 1.18
N GLY A 104 -5.87 6.19 1.94
CA GLY A 104 -5.45 5.28 3.01
C GLY A 104 -4.49 4.23 2.45
N ALA A 105 -3.49 3.84 3.22
CA ALA A 105 -2.58 2.78 2.77
C ALA A 105 -3.39 1.52 2.52
N MET A 106 -3.09 0.87 1.41
CA MET A 106 -3.25 -0.56 1.39
C MET A 106 -2.47 -1.13 2.57
N ARG A 107 -3.20 -1.66 3.55
CA ARG A 107 -2.63 -2.60 4.49
C ARG A 107 -2.02 -3.70 3.63
N SER A 108 -0.70 -3.71 3.49
CA SER A 108 0.03 -4.91 3.12
C SER A 108 -0.20 -5.88 4.27
N ASP A 109 -1.37 -6.53 4.26
CA ASP A 109 -1.75 -7.59 5.17
C ASP A 109 -0.98 -8.85 4.74
N LEU A 110 0.35 -8.76 4.82
CA LEU A 110 1.31 -9.85 4.70
C LEU A 110 1.76 -10.22 6.11
N ARG A 111 0.80 -10.39 7.02
CA ARG A 111 1.01 -11.10 8.27
C ARG A 111 -0.21 -11.97 8.54
N GLY A 112 -0.31 -13.06 7.78
CA GLY A 112 -0.94 -14.28 8.28
C GLY A 112 -0.16 -14.76 9.50
N THR A 113 -0.40 -14.15 10.66
CA THR A 113 0.06 -14.67 11.94
C THR A 113 -0.70 -15.98 12.16
N VAL A 114 -0.08 -17.10 11.79
CA VAL A 114 -0.57 -18.41 12.19
C VAL A 114 -0.59 -18.40 13.71
N SER A 115 -1.79 -18.37 14.29
CA SER A 115 -1.96 -18.41 15.73
C SER A 115 -1.25 -19.65 16.26
N LEU A 116 -0.46 -19.51 17.33
CA LEU A 116 0.24 -20.64 17.99
C LEU A 116 -0.71 -21.79 18.31
N TRP A 117 -2.00 -21.48 18.53
CA TRP A 117 -3.07 -22.46 18.74
C TRP A 117 -3.36 -23.29 17.48
N GLN A 118 -3.34 -22.69 16.29
CA GLN A 118 -3.52 -23.41 15.03
C GLN A 118 -2.33 -24.33 14.73
N ALA A 119 -1.10 -23.90 15.05
CA ALA A 119 0.08 -24.77 14.95
C ALA A 119 0.00 -25.94 15.94
N LEU A 120 -0.45 -25.68 17.17
CA LEU A 120 -0.62 -26.70 18.21
C LEU A 120 -1.71 -27.72 17.85
N THR A 121 -2.85 -27.29 17.32
CA THR A 121 -3.93 -28.21 16.93
C THR A 121 -3.53 -29.11 15.77
N VAL A 122 -2.80 -28.58 14.76
CA VAL A 122 -2.26 -29.40 13.66
C VAL A 122 -1.25 -30.42 14.18
N CYS A 123 -0.34 -30.03 15.08
CA CYS A 123 0.61 -30.96 15.70
C CYS A 123 -0.09 -32.07 16.49
N LEU A 124 -1.10 -31.73 17.29
CA LEU A 124 -1.85 -32.69 18.12
C LEU A 124 -2.67 -33.67 17.27
N LEU A 125 -3.31 -33.20 16.20
CA LEU A 125 -4.05 -34.06 15.26
C LEU A 125 -3.10 -35.02 14.50
N SER A 126 -1.90 -34.55 14.15
CA SER A 126 -0.88 -35.38 13.50
C SER A 126 -0.36 -36.49 14.42
N PHE A 127 -0.13 -36.17 15.71
CA PHE A 127 0.31 -37.14 16.72
C PHE A 127 -0.78 -38.16 17.08
N ALA A 128 -2.04 -37.73 17.16
CA ALA A 128 -3.15 -38.64 17.43
C ALA A 128 -3.39 -39.62 16.25
N GLY A 129 -3.22 -39.15 15.01
CA GLY A 129 -3.34 -39.98 13.81
C GLY A 129 -2.29 -41.09 13.73
N SER A 130 -1.03 -40.80 14.09
CA SER A 130 0.03 -41.81 14.12
C SER A 130 -0.15 -42.83 15.25
N LEU A 131 -0.68 -42.43 16.40
CA LEU A 131 -1.04 -43.35 17.49
C LEU A 131 -2.18 -44.30 17.09
N LEU A 132 -3.23 -43.80 16.42
CA LEU A 132 -4.30 -44.65 15.88
C LEU A 132 -3.80 -45.61 14.79
N TRP A 133 -2.88 -45.18 13.93
CA TRP A 133 -2.31 -46.03 12.88
C TRP A 133 -1.48 -47.18 13.47
N THR A 134 -0.64 -46.91 14.47
CA THR A 134 0.12 -47.96 15.17
C THR A 134 -0.75 -48.95 15.95
N SER A 135 -1.98 -48.56 16.31
CA SER A 135 -2.95 -49.43 16.98
C SER A 135 -3.68 -50.38 16.02
N LEU A 136 -3.68 -50.07 14.72
CA LEU A 136 -4.37 -50.88 13.71
C LEU A 136 -3.45 -51.94 13.07
N GLU A 137 -2.13 -51.78 13.20
CA GLU A 137 -1.11 -52.70 12.68
C GLU A 137 -0.29 -53.32 13.81
N THR A 138 -0.87 -54.23 14.60
CA THR A 138 -0.24 -55.48 15.11
C THR A 138 -1.11 -56.18 16.17
N PRO A 139 -1.25 -57.53 16.17
CA PRO A 139 -1.11 -58.47 15.07
C PRO A 139 -2.25 -59.51 15.00
N LEU A 140 -2.79 -59.78 13.80
CA LEU A 140 -3.30 -61.12 13.46
C LEU A 140 -2.10 -62.04 13.25
N ARG A 141 -1.40 -62.40 14.32
CA ARG A 141 -0.33 -63.40 14.29
C ARG A 141 -0.33 -64.24 15.56
N SER A 142 -1.41 -64.98 15.78
CA SER A 142 -1.41 -66.15 16.68
C SER A 142 -2.57 -67.10 16.39
N VAL A 143 -2.54 -67.80 15.25
CA VAL A 143 -3.03 -69.19 15.17
C VAL A 143 -2.17 -69.93 14.14
N ARG A 144 -1.13 -70.62 14.61
CA ARG A 144 -0.54 -71.76 13.90
C ARG A 144 -0.11 -72.79 14.93
N SER A 145 -0.94 -73.82 15.11
CA SER A 145 -0.58 -75.22 15.37
C SER A 145 -1.87 -76.03 15.45
#